data_AF-A0A2Z6QJ84-F1
#
_entry.id   AF-A0A2Z6QJ84-F1
#
_cell.length_a   1.000
_cell.length_b   1.000
_cell.length_c   1.000
_cell.angle_alpha   90.00
_cell.angle_beta   90.00
_cell.angle_gamma   90.00
#
_symmetry.space_group_name_H-M   'P 1'
#
loop_
_entity.id
_entity.type
_entity.pdbx_description
1 polymer ?
#
loop_
_entity_poly.entity_id
_entity_poly.type
_entity_poly.pdbx_seq_one_letter_code
_entity_poly.pdbx_strand_id
1 'polypeptide(L)'
;MFSNLQNDDEFLFYKGEIFKLFINNKTKFIQHYLPQEINDQIHLVPGAKECFPKIEFLNFYGDVNEEILIGLSEICKSIKRLELFVTKNTNSGIIKLIDAQKRLKEVYIEILNNNNNKSLENLLIKHEKNIEYLRLNKQSMTNIITYFKNLKILEVGDISQNIPWNRGRLF
;
A
#
# COMPACT_ATOMS: atom_id res chain seq x y z
N MET A 1 -16.96 20.54 24.95
CA MET A 1 -17.98 19.81 24.16
C MET A 1 -17.64 20.07 22.71
N PHE A 2 -16.75 19.25 22.12
CA PHE A 2 -16.30 19.44 20.74
C PHE A 2 -17.38 18.88 19.82
N SER A 3 -18.20 19.78 19.28
CA SER A 3 -19.25 19.48 18.33
C SER A 3 -18.66 19.06 16.97
N ASN A 4 -19.06 17.87 16.53
CA ASN A 4 -19.22 17.42 15.15
C ASN A 4 -18.14 17.83 14.14
N LEU A 5 -17.20 16.90 13.91
CA LEU A 5 -16.46 16.81 12.65
C LEU A 5 -17.49 16.59 11.53
N GLN A 6 -17.80 17.65 10.79
CA GLN A 6 -18.83 17.68 9.77
C GLN A 6 -18.22 18.13 8.43
N ASN A 7 -17.31 17.31 7.91
CA ASN A 7 -17.13 16.95 6.49
C ASN A 7 -15.88 16.06 6.38
N ASP A 8 -16.01 14.84 5.86
CA ASP A 8 -14.88 13.92 5.71
C ASP A 8 -13.78 14.53 4.82
N ASP A 9 -14.17 15.30 3.80
CA ASP A 9 -13.29 16.03 2.87
C ASP A 9 -12.38 17.05 3.59
N GLU A 10 -12.93 17.81 4.55
CA GLU A 10 -12.18 18.84 5.27
C GLU A 10 -11.13 18.21 6.20
N PHE A 11 -11.50 17.12 6.88
CA PHE A 11 -10.58 16.36 7.70
C PHE A 11 -9.42 15.76 6.87
N LEU A 12 -9.72 15.24 5.69
CA LEU A 12 -8.74 14.66 4.77
C LEU A 12 -7.79 15.70 4.19
N PHE A 13 -8.31 16.87 3.83
CA PHE A 13 -7.50 18.01 3.43
C PHE A 13 -6.48 18.38 4.50
N TYR A 14 -6.93 18.58 5.75
CA TYR A 14 -6.02 18.92 6.85
C TYR A 14 -5.00 17.82 7.14
N LYS A 15 -5.39 16.54 7.01
CA LYS A 15 -4.46 15.41 7.16
C LYS A 15 -3.37 15.43 6.09
N GLY A 16 -3.71 15.77 4.84
CA GLY A 16 -2.76 15.96 3.75
C GLY A 16 -1.77 17.09 4.03
N GLU A 17 -2.28 18.27 4.42
CA GLU A 17 -1.45 19.44 4.74
C GLU A 17 -0.51 19.17 5.92
N ILE A 18 -1.00 18.54 6.99
CA ILE A 18 -0.17 18.16 8.14
C ILE A 18 0.92 17.17 7.71
N PHE A 19 0.60 16.20 6.85
CA PHE A 19 1.58 15.24 6.36
C PHE A 19 2.71 15.92 5.57
N LYS A 20 2.38 16.90 4.72
CA LYS A 20 3.36 17.69 3.96
C LYS A 20 4.36 18.42 4.87
N LEU A 21 3.93 18.91 6.03
CA LEU A 21 4.82 19.59 6.99
C LEU A 21 5.98 18.70 7.49
N PHE A 22 5.79 17.38 7.51
CA PHE A 22 6.83 16.44 7.90
C PHE A 22 7.82 16.10 6.77
N ILE A 23 7.45 16.39 5.52
CA ILE A 23 8.33 16.26 4.34
C ILE A 23 9.22 17.51 4.27
N ASN A 24 10.33 17.50 5.01
CA ASN A 24 11.17 18.67 5.23
C ASN A 24 12.67 18.42 4.92
N ASN A 25 12.94 17.44 4.06
CA ASN A 25 14.26 16.94 3.65
C ASN A 25 15.10 16.30 4.77
N LYS A 26 14.66 16.37 6.03
CA LYS A 26 15.40 15.86 7.20
C LYS A 26 14.76 14.61 7.76
N THR A 27 13.43 14.55 7.79
CA THR A 27 12.67 13.41 8.29
C THR A 27 12.86 12.19 7.39
N LYS A 28 13.27 11.06 7.96
CA LYS A 28 13.36 9.79 7.23
C LYS A 28 12.18 8.91 7.61
N PHE A 29 11.28 8.69 6.66
CA PHE A 29 10.14 7.82 6.89
C PHE A 29 10.55 6.35 6.72
N ILE A 30 10.10 5.51 7.65
CA ILE A 30 10.32 4.05 7.62
C ILE A 30 9.01 3.32 7.31
N GLN A 31 7.90 3.87 7.80
CA GLN A 31 6.56 3.33 7.61
C GLN A 31 5.65 4.43 7.08
N HIS A 32 4.86 4.11 6.05
CA HIS A 32 3.90 5.06 5.52
C HIS A 32 2.58 4.38 5.16
N TYR A 33 1.49 4.96 5.67
CA TYR A 33 0.14 4.63 5.27
C TYR A 33 -0.30 5.72 4.29
N LEU A 34 -0.53 5.37 3.03
CA LEU A 34 -1.14 6.27 2.05
C LEU A 34 -2.65 6.26 2.31
N PRO A 35 -3.23 7.35 2.86
CA PRO A 35 -4.67 7.51 2.92
C PRO A 35 -5.28 7.44 1.52
N GLN A 36 -6.46 6.83 1.44
CA GLN A 36 -7.22 6.61 0.21
C GLN A 36 -7.50 7.91 -0.59
N GLU A 37 -7.54 9.05 0.11
CA GLU A 37 -7.96 10.34 -0.45
C GLU A 37 -6.85 11.41 -0.39
N ILE A 38 -5.57 11.01 -0.34
CA ILE A 38 -4.49 11.96 -0.64
C ILE A 38 -4.62 12.34 -2.12
N ASN A 39 -5.21 13.52 -2.35
CA ASN A 39 -5.29 14.15 -3.66
C ASN A 39 -4.00 14.91 -4.02
N ASP A 40 -3.09 15.03 -3.06
CA ASP A 40 -1.82 15.72 -3.22
C ASP A 40 -0.76 14.80 -3.80
N GLN A 41 -0.09 15.25 -4.85
CA GLN A 41 1.07 14.57 -5.43
C GLN A 41 2.25 14.61 -4.46
N ILE A 42 2.20 13.83 -3.37
CA ILE A 42 3.17 13.87 -2.25
C ILE A 42 4.61 13.64 -2.68
N HIS A 43 4.80 12.96 -3.80
CA HIS A 43 6.10 12.73 -4.43
C HIS A 43 6.72 14.01 -5.03
N LEU A 44 5.92 15.04 -5.27
CA LEU A 44 6.34 16.37 -5.73
C LEU A 44 6.57 17.37 -4.60
N VAL A 45 6.22 17.03 -3.36
CA VAL A 45 6.48 17.92 -2.22
C VAL A 45 8.00 18.10 -2.09
N PRO A 46 8.51 19.35 -2.01
CA PRO A 46 9.92 19.60 -1.80
C PRO A 46 10.44 18.79 -0.60
N GLY A 47 11.48 17.98 -0.81
CA GLY A 47 12.00 17.08 0.22
C GLY A 47 11.58 15.62 0.13
N ALA A 48 10.58 15.29 -0.70
CA ALA A 48 10.10 13.91 -0.81
C ALA A 48 11.22 12.94 -1.24
N LYS A 49 12.09 13.38 -2.17
CA LYS A 49 13.22 12.60 -2.69
C LYS A 49 14.26 12.28 -1.61
N GLU A 50 14.38 13.12 -0.59
CA GLU A 50 15.29 12.94 0.54
C GLU A 50 14.63 12.14 1.66
N CYS A 51 13.32 12.34 1.87
CA CYS A 51 12.56 11.78 2.98
C CYS A 51 12.16 10.30 2.77
N PHE A 52 11.81 9.93 1.54
CA PHE A 52 11.20 8.64 1.22
C PHE A 52 12.10 7.46 0.77
N PRO A 53 13.40 7.62 0.43
CA PRO A 53 14.23 6.49 -0.02
C PRO A 53 14.36 5.33 0.99
N LYS A 54 14.04 5.57 2.27
CA LYS A 54 14.15 4.59 3.36
C LYS A 54 12.83 4.00 3.81
N ILE A 55 11.72 4.27 3.11
CA ILE A 55 10.44 3.63 3.43
C ILE A 55 10.60 2.12 3.23
N GLU A 56 10.40 1.37 4.31
CA GLU A 56 10.47 -0.09 4.34
C GLU A 56 9.08 -0.73 4.39
N PHE A 57 8.07 0.03 4.82
CA PHE A 57 6.67 -0.40 4.88
C PHE A 57 5.75 0.58 4.17
N LEU A 58 4.91 0.06 3.29
CA LEU A 58 3.88 0.83 2.60
C LEU A 58 2.53 0.11 2.67
N ASN A 59 1.49 0.84 3.06
CA ASN A 59 0.09 0.39 3.06
C ASN A 59 -0.75 1.36 2.23
N PHE A 60 -1.56 0.85 1.29
CA PHE A 60 -2.42 1.68 0.45
C PHE A 60 -3.58 0.95 -0.21
N TYR A 61 -4.59 1.71 -0.65
CA TYR A 61 -5.72 1.23 -1.44
C TYR A 61 -5.44 1.35 -2.95
N GLY A 62 -5.95 0.40 -3.74
CA GLY A 62 -5.72 0.32 -5.19
C GLY A 62 -6.40 1.40 -6.02
N ASP A 63 -7.16 2.31 -5.40
CA ASP A 63 -7.76 3.49 -6.01
C ASP A 63 -6.97 4.78 -5.79
N VAL A 64 -5.81 4.72 -5.11
CA VAL A 64 -4.83 5.83 -5.08
C VAL A 64 -4.47 6.24 -6.50
N ASN A 65 -4.35 7.55 -6.72
CA ASN A 65 -4.03 8.14 -8.02
C ASN A 65 -2.76 7.51 -8.60
N GLU A 66 -2.87 7.08 -9.87
CA GLU A 66 -1.79 6.40 -10.59
C GLU A 66 -0.50 7.22 -10.64
N GLU A 67 -0.57 8.54 -10.88
CA GLU A 67 0.59 9.42 -10.94
C GLU A 67 1.34 9.47 -9.61
N ILE A 68 0.61 9.39 -8.48
CA ILE A 68 1.22 9.32 -7.15
C ILE A 68 2.04 8.05 -7.01
N LEU A 69 1.49 6.90 -7.40
CA LEU A 69 2.19 5.62 -7.33
C LEU A 69 3.40 5.58 -8.28
N ILE A 70 3.28 6.18 -9.47
CA ILE A 70 4.40 6.31 -10.42
C ILE A 70 5.52 7.14 -9.79
N GLY A 71 5.21 8.33 -9.27
CA GLY A 71 6.22 9.19 -8.64
C GLY A 71 6.86 8.56 -7.41
N LEU A 72 6.07 7.88 -6.56
CA LEU A 72 6.60 7.09 -5.45
C LEU A 72 7.50 5.97 -5.93
N SER A 73 7.16 5.30 -7.03
CA SER A 73 8.01 4.24 -7.58
C SER A 73 9.40 4.74 -7.94
N GLU A 74 9.57 6.02 -8.31
CA GLU A 74 10.87 6.59 -8.66
C GLU A 74 11.76 6.85 -7.45
N ILE A 75 11.16 7.18 -6.30
CA ILE A 75 11.88 7.69 -5.11
C ILE A 75 11.86 6.71 -3.93
N CYS A 76 10.93 5.76 -3.91
CA CYS A 76 10.79 4.71 -2.89
C CYS A 76 11.25 3.37 -3.48
N LYS A 77 12.47 2.93 -3.15
CA LYS A 77 13.07 1.68 -3.66
C LYS A 77 13.40 0.65 -2.58
N SER A 78 13.04 0.94 -1.32
CA SER A 78 13.45 0.18 -0.15
C SER A 78 12.30 -0.59 0.51
N ILE A 79 11.13 -0.65 -0.12
CA ILE A 79 9.95 -1.29 0.46
C ILE A 79 10.23 -2.79 0.63
N LYS A 80 10.09 -3.25 1.87
CA LYS A 80 10.23 -4.66 2.28
C LYS A 80 8.88 -5.28 2.63
N ARG A 81 7.96 -4.49 3.17
CA ARG A 81 6.59 -4.91 3.50
C ARG A 81 5.57 -4.05 2.76
N LEU A 82 4.64 -4.70 2.09
CA LEU A 82 3.58 -4.09 1.32
C LEU A 82 2.22 -4.60 1.77
N GLU A 83 1.29 -3.70 2.02
CA GLU A 83 -0.13 -4.00 2.24
C GLU A 83 -0.96 -3.27 1.19
N LEU A 84 -1.68 -4.02 0.36
CA LEU A 84 -2.45 -3.49 -0.76
C LEU A 84 -3.90 -3.97 -0.72
N PHE A 85 -4.82 -3.03 -0.67
CA PHE A 85 -6.27 -3.28 -0.74
C PHE A 85 -6.77 -3.03 -2.17
N VAL A 86 -6.95 -4.08 -2.96
CA VAL A 86 -7.30 -4.02 -4.38
C VAL A 86 -8.79 -3.75 -4.55
N THR A 87 -9.16 -2.48 -4.70
CA THR A 87 -10.54 -2.01 -4.94
C THR A 87 -10.92 -2.01 -6.43
N LYS A 88 -9.93 -1.89 -7.34
CA LYS A 88 -10.10 -1.86 -8.80
C LYS A 88 -9.05 -2.73 -9.49
N ASN A 89 -9.07 -2.79 -10.82
CA ASN A 89 -8.01 -3.46 -11.59
C ASN A 89 -6.63 -2.85 -11.28
N THR A 90 -5.60 -3.69 -11.26
CA THR A 90 -4.21 -3.25 -11.12
C THR A 90 -3.87 -2.25 -12.21
N ASN A 91 -3.58 -1.00 -11.82
CA ASN A 91 -3.17 0.06 -12.75
C ASN A 91 -1.64 0.09 -12.94
N SER A 92 -1.16 0.92 -13.87
CA SER A 92 0.28 0.96 -14.19
C SER A 92 1.14 1.49 -13.04
N GLY A 93 0.56 2.34 -12.17
CA GLY A 93 1.20 2.87 -10.97
C GLY A 93 1.52 1.77 -9.96
N ILE A 94 0.57 0.88 -9.66
CA ILE A 94 0.80 -0.30 -8.79
C ILE A 94 1.89 -1.18 -9.38
N ILE A 95 1.84 -1.43 -10.70
CA ILE A 95 2.85 -2.25 -11.39
C ILE A 95 4.24 -1.65 -11.21
N LYS A 96 4.42 -0.37 -11.55
CA LYS A 96 5.73 0.30 -11.44
C LYS A 96 6.22 0.36 -9.99
N LEU A 97 5.33 0.63 -9.05
CA LEU A 97 5.67 0.70 -7.64
C LEU A 97 6.19 -0.64 -7.12
N ILE A 98 5.52 -1.77 -7.39
CA ILE A 98 5.98 -3.08 -6.92
C ILE A 98 7.25 -3.52 -7.67
N ASP A 99 7.30 -3.36 -8.99
CA ASP A 99 8.43 -3.77 -9.84
C ASP A 99 9.75 -3.06 -9.43
N ALA A 100 9.64 -1.84 -8.90
CA ALA A 100 10.76 -1.08 -8.37
C ALA A 100 11.40 -1.67 -7.09
N GLN A 101 10.76 -2.63 -6.40
CA GLN A 101 11.16 -3.08 -5.06
C GLN A 101 12.04 -4.34 -5.10
N LYS A 102 13.37 -4.14 -5.08
CA LYS A 102 14.34 -5.26 -5.15
C LYS A 102 14.35 -6.17 -3.92
N ARG A 103 13.75 -5.76 -2.80
CA ARG A 103 13.82 -6.44 -1.50
C ARG A 103 12.43 -6.65 -0.86
N LEU A 104 11.38 -6.76 -1.68
CA LEU A 104 10.03 -7.04 -1.20
C LEU A 104 9.97 -8.45 -0.57
N LYS A 105 9.67 -8.53 0.73
CA LYS A 105 9.70 -9.76 1.54
C LYS A 105 8.34 -10.15 2.10
N GLU A 106 7.55 -9.16 2.50
CA GLU A 106 6.27 -9.37 3.16
C GLU A 106 5.18 -8.71 2.32
N VAL A 107 4.19 -9.48 1.89
CA VAL A 107 3.10 -8.99 1.06
C VAL A 107 1.77 -9.41 1.65
N TYR A 108 0.91 -8.43 1.89
CA TYR A 108 -0.50 -8.63 2.18
C TYR A 108 -1.32 -8.06 1.03
N ILE A 109 -2.14 -8.89 0.40
CA ILE A 109 -3.11 -8.46 -0.60
C ILE A 109 -4.53 -8.75 -0.12
N GLU A 110 -5.34 -7.70 -0.09
CA GLU A 110 -6.78 -7.81 0.14
C GLU A 110 -7.52 -7.47 -1.15
N ILE A 111 -8.07 -8.47 -1.84
CA ILE A 111 -8.92 -8.28 -3.02
C ILE A 111 -10.33 -7.92 -2.55
N LEU A 112 -10.77 -6.69 -2.86
CA LEU A 112 -12.10 -6.16 -2.53
C LEU A 112 -13.04 -6.16 -3.74
N ASN A 113 -12.55 -6.55 -4.92
CA ASN A 113 -13.32 -6.62 -6.16
C ASN A 113 -13.46 -8.07 -6.69
N ASN A 114 -14.29 -8.22 -7.73
CA ASN A 114 -14.49 -9.49 -8.42
C ASN A 114 -13.71 -9.57 -9.74
N ASN A 115 -12.73 -8.71 -9.95
CA ASN A 115 -12.01 -8.62 -11.21
C ASN A 115 -10.91 -9.67 -11.30
N ASN A 116 -10.40 -9.86 -12.52
CA ASN A 116 -9.25 -10.71 -12.77
C ASN A 116 -7.96 -10.01 -12.29
N ASN A 117 -7.25 -10.64 -11.35
CA ASN A 117 -6.01 -10.11 -10.77
C ASN A 117 -4.74 -10.73 -11.37
N LYS A 118 -4.81 -11.34 -12.56
CA LYS A 118 -3.67 -12.00 -13.22
C LYS A 118 -2.44 -11.09 -13.41
N SER A 119 -2.64 -9.80 -13.64
CA SER A 119 -1.53 -8.84 -13.73
C SER A 119 -0.80 -8.70 -12.40
N LEU A 120 -1.53 -8.67 -11.27
CA LEU A 120 -0.95 -8.66 -9.94
C LEU A 120 -0.27 -9.99 -9.61
N GLU A 121 -0.89 -11.12 -9.97
CA GLU A 121 -0.31 -12.45 -9.81
C GLU A 121 1.07 -12.55 -10.48
N ASN A 122 1.15 -12.20 -11.77
CA ASN A 122 2.39 -12.22 -12.53
C ASN A 122 3.45 -11.28 -11.93
N LEU A 123 3.00 -10.11 -11.44
CA LEU A 123 3.87 -9.13 -10.82
C LEU A 123 4.47 -9.67 -9.52
N LEU A 124 3.68 -10.31 -8.65
CA LEU A 124 4.17 -10.93 -7.42
C LEU A 124 5.14 -12.08 -7.71
N ILE A 125 4.86 -12.92 -8.72
CA ILE A 125 5.77 -14.00 -9.14
C ILE A 125 7.16 -13.47 -9.51
N LYS A 126 7.30 -12.25 -10.06
CA LYS A 126 8.64 -11.68 -10.31
C LYS A 126 9.49 -11.54 -9.04
N HIS A 127 8.85 -11.43 -7.88
CA HIS A 127 9.50 -11.36 -6.58
C HIS A 127 9.55 -12.73 -5.87
N GLU A 128 9.34 -13.84 -6.59
CA GLU A 128 9.21 -15.20 -6.02
C GLU A 128 10.37 -15.62 -5.09
N LYS A 129 11.58 -15.11 -5.34
CA LYS A 129 12.78 -15.44 -4.57
C LYS A 129 12.92 -14.60 -3.30
N ASN A 130 12.18 -13.51 -3.16
CA ASN A 130 12.34 -12.58 -2.05
C ASN A 130 11.20 -12.68 -1.04
N ILE A 131 10.00 -13.04 -1.48
CA ILE A 131 8.82 -13.09 -0.61
C ILE A 131 8.95 -14.26 0.38
N GLU A 132 8.94 -13.92 1.66
CA GLU A 132 9.04 -14.82 2.81
C GLU A 132 7.71 -14.91 3.58
N TYR A 133 6.86 -13.87 3.49
CA TYR A 133 5.52 -13.82 4.08
C TYR A 133 4.51 -13.39 3.01
N LEU A 134 3.43 -14.17 2.86
CA LEU A 134 2.33 -13.85 1.95
C LEU A 134 1.00 -14.04 2.68
N ARG A 135 0.19 -12.99 2.70
CA ARG A 135 -1.19 -13.05 3.18
C ARG A 135 -2.18 -12.67 2.08
N LEU A 136 -3.21 -13.49 1.89
CA LEU A 136 -4.25 -13.33 0.88
C LEU A 136 -5.64 -13.49 1.53
N ASN A 137 -6.60 -12.65 1.14
CA ASN A 137 -7.98 -12.67 1.69
C ASN A 137 -8.99 -13.49 0.84
N LYS A 138 -8.54 -14.19 -0.21
CA LYS A 138 -9.40 -14.91 -1.15
C LYS A 138 -8.67 -16.13 -1.68
N GLN A 139 -9.43 -17.14 -2.11
CA GLN A 139 -8.88 -18.27 -2.90
C GLN A 139 -8.36 -17.82 -4.28
N SER A 140 -8.73 -16.62 -4.73
CA SER A 140 -8.13 -15.99 -5.90
C SER A 140 -6.66 -15.70 -5.62
N MET A 141 -5.78 -16.08 -6.54
CA MET A 141 -4.32 -16.04 -6.41
C MET A 141 -3.66 -17.16 -5.59
N THR A 142 -4.38 -18.20 -5.11
CA THR A 142 -3.66 -19.32 -4.46
C THR A 142 -2.79 -20.11 -5.45
N ASN A 143 -3.08 -20.04 -6.75
CA ASN A 143 -2.32 -20.74 -7.80
C ASN A 143 -0.87 -20.23 -7.92
N ILE A 144 -0.57 -19.00 -7.48
CA ILE A 144 0.79 -18.46 -7.53
C ILE A 144 1.66 -18.93 -6.35
N ILE A 145 1.08 -19.55 -5.32
CA ILE A 145 1.80 -19.93 -4.10
C ILE A 145 3.00 -20.85 -4.42
N THR A 146 2.83 -21.76 -5.38
CA THR A 146 3.86 -22.73 -5.79
C THR A 146 5.12 -22.10 -6.39
N TYR A 147 5.08 -20.83 -6.79
CA TYR A 147 6.24 -20.10 -7.30
C TYR A 147 7.16 -19.60 -6.17
N PHE A 148 6.63 -19.30 -4.97
CA PHE A 148 7.38 -18.67 -3.87
C PHE A 148 8.25 -19.65 -3.08
N LYS A 149 9.44 -19.95 -3.60
CA LYS A 149 10.37 -20.94 -3.02
C LYS A 149 10.88 -20.61 -1.61
N ASN A 150 10.89 -19.32 -1.25
CA ASN A 150 11.38 -18.84 0.05
C ASN A 150 10.26 -18.48 1.03
N LEU A 151 9.01 -18.81 0.69
CA LEU A 151 7.86 -18.56 1.54
C LEU A 151 7.96 -19.36 2.85
N LYS A 152 7.92 -18.64 3.98
CA LYS A 152 7.95 -19.21 5.33
C LYS A 152 6.59 -19.19 5.99
N ILE A 153 5.82 -18.14 5.72
CA ILE A 153 4.50 -17.93 6.30
C ILE A 153 3.51 -17.64 5.16
N LEU A 154 2.44 -18.43 5.14
CA LEU A 154 1.29 -18.23 4.29
C LEU A 154 0.05 -18.06 5.18
N GLU A 155 -0.63 -16.94 5.02
CA GLU A 155 -1.94 -16.72 5.64
C GLU A 155 -3.00 -16.61 4.54
N VAL A 156 -3.99 -17.51 4.58
CA VAL A 156 -5.16 -17.44 3.72
C VAL A 156 -6.37 -17.27 4.62
N GLY A 157 -6.99 -16.10 4.57
CA GLY A 157 -8.20 -15.79 5.33
C GLY A 157 -9.37 -15.57 4.39
N ASP A 158 -10.56 -16.04 4.76
CA ASP A 158 -11.80 -15.58 4.14
C ASP A 158 -12.34 -14.42 4.99
N ILE A 159 -12.70 -13.31 4.37
CA ILE A 159 -13.52 -12.30 5.03
C ILE A 159 -14.99 -12.67 4.77
N SER A 160 -15.36 -13.90 5.14
CA SER A 160 -16.77 -14.20 5.30
C SER A 160 -17.25 -13.41 6.52
N GLN A 161 -17.87 -12.28 6.19
CA GLN A 161 -18.75 -11.43 7.01
C GLN A 161 -18.11 -10.16 7.59
N ASN A 162 -18.60 -9.03 7.08
CA ASN A 162 -18.91 -7.80 7.81
C ASN A 162 -18.53 -7.83 9.29
N ILE A 163 -17.28 -7.48 9.61
CA ILE A 163 -17.05 -6.76 10.86
C ILE A 163 -17.22 -5.30 10.48
N PRO A 164 -18.35 -4.64 10.82
CA PRO A 164 -18.42 -3.20 10.66
C PRO A 164 -17.25 -2.62 11.45
N TRP A 165 -16.40 -1.85 10.76
CA TRP A 165 -15.32 -1.07 11.37
C TRP A 165 -15.94 0.02 12.26
N ASN A 166 -16.50 -0.40 13.39
CA ASN A 166 -17.00 0.50 14.42
C ASN A 166 -16.07 0.45 15.63
N ARG A 167 -15.20 1.46 15.64
CA ARG A 167 -14.71 2.21 16.80
C ARG A 167 -14.18 1.38 17.98
N GLY A 168 -12.86 1.27 18.03
CA GLY A 168 -12.11 1.04 19.26
C GLY A 168 -10.87 1.92 19.29
N ARG A 169 -10.99 3.12 19.89
CA ARG A 169 -9.83 3.80 20.49
C ARG A 169 -9.18 2.82 21.45
N LEU A 170 -7.89 2.51 21.32
CA LEU A 170 -7.05 2.12 22.44
C LEU A 170 -5.60 2.56 22.18
N PHE A 171 -5.23 3.58 22.94
CA PHE A 171 -3.90 4.11 23.33
C PHE A 171 -2.91 4.55 22.23
#